data_AF-A0A9P3NCT9-F1
#
_entry.id   AF-A0A9P3NCT9-F1
#
_cell.length_a   1.000
_cell.length_b   1.000
_cell.length_c   1.000
_cell.angle_alpha   90.00
_cell.angle_beta   90.00
_cell.angle_gamma   90.00
#
_symmetry.space_group_name_H-M   'P 1'
#
loop_
_entity.id
_entity.type
_entity.pdbx_description
1 polymer ?
#
loop_
_entity_poly.entity_id
_entity_poly.type
_entity_poly.pdbx_seq_one_letter_code
_entity_poly.pdbx_strand_id
1 'polypeptide(L)' 'MVQTLKMGLRKYCKEEEQREWDQHLPWVAAGYRFSKQQALKDYSPYYLVFGKEPVLPVDAPLIMVHGRKE' A
#
# COMPACT_ATOMS: atom_id res chain seq x y z
N MET A 1 -7.47 12.31 -4.39
CA MET A 1 -6.67 11.22 -5.00
C MET A 1 -5.29 11.70 -5.44
N VAL A 2 -5.15 12.50 -6.51
CA VAL A 2 -3.83 12.91 -7.04
C VAL A 2 -2.96 13.64 -6.01
N GLN A 3 -3.55 14.50 -5.18
CA GLN A 3 -2.81 15.23 -4.14
C GLN A 3 -2.25 14.29 -3.06
N THR A 4 -3.03 13.29 -2.63
CA THR A 4 -2.61 12.29 -1.64
C THR A 4 -1.41 11.48 -2.14
N LEU A 5 -1.46 11.03 -3.39
CA LEU A 5 -0.35 10.27 -4.00
C LEU A 5 0.90 11.14 -4.17
N LYS A 6 0.75 12.38 -4.64
CA LYS A 6 1.87 13.34 -4.74
C LYS A 6 2.51 13.62 -3.37
N MET A 7 1.70 13.76 -2.33
CA MET A 7 2.19 13.97 -0.96
C MET A 7 2.93 12.74 -0.43
N GLY A 8 2.39 11.54 -0.63
CA GLY A 8 3.06 10.29 -0.27
C GLY A 8 4.39 10.12 -0.99
N LEU A 9 4.40 10.34 -2.31
CA LEU A 9 5.62 10.25 -3.12
C LEU A 9 6.69 11.26 -2.68
N ARG A 10 6.30 12.51 -2.41
CA ARG A 10 7.21 13.54 -1.88
C ARG A 10 7.84 13.17 -0.54
N LYS A 11 7.18 12.36 0.29
CA LYS A 11 7.75 11.86 1.54
C LYS A 11 8.84 10.84 1.25
N TYR A 12 8.54 9.82 0.45
CA TYR A 12 9.50 8.76 0.10
C TYR A 12 10.70 9.29 -0.70
N CYS A 13 10.49 10.17 -1.68
CA CYS A 13 11.58 10.75 -2.47
C CYS A 13 12.42 11.82 -1.75
N LYS A 14 12.08 12.16 -0.50
CA LYS A 14 12.97 12.95 0.37
C LYS A 14 13.91 12.06 1.19
N GLU A 15 13.48 10.82 1.44
CA GLU A 15 14.24 9.83 2.21
C GLU A 15 15.24 9.09 1.30
N GLU A 16 14.86 8.83 0.05
CA GLU A 16 15.68 8.22 -0.99
C GLU A 16 16.08 9.26 -2.05
N GLU A 17 17.28 9.15 -2.62
CA GLU A 17 17.74 10.02 -3.71
C GLU A 17 16.66 9.99 -4.82
N GLN A 18 16.18 11.16 -5.28
CA GLN A 18 14.95 11.32 -6.10
C GLN A 18 14.89 10.56 -7.44
N ARG A 19 15.89 9.72 -7.74
CA ARG A 19 16.03 8.93 -8.95
C ARG A 19 15.11 7.72 -9.02
N GLU A 20 14.73 7.12 -7.90
CA GLU A 20 14.00 5.83 -7.87
C GLU A 20 12.53 5.98 -7.45
N TRP A 21 11.95 7.16 -7.67
CA TRP A 21 10.56 7.47 -7.30
C TRP A 21 9.54 6.49 -7.89
N ASP A 22 9.82 5.96 -9.07
CA ASP A 22 9.01 4.98 -9.78
C ASP A 22 8.96 3.63 -9.05
N GLN A 23 10.03 3.24 -8.35
CA GLN A 23 10.06 2.02 -7.54
C GLN A 23 9.19 2.15 -6.28
N HIS A 24 9.04 3.36 -5.75
CA HIS A 24 8.16 3.63 -4.61
C HIS A 24 6.68 3.79 -5.00
N LEU A 25 6.39 4.08 -6.27
CA LEU A 25 5.04 4.37 -6.74
C LEU A 25 4.03 3.22 -6.47
N PRO A 26 4.35 1.93 -6.70
CA PRO A 26 3.46 0.83 -6.36
C PRO A 26 3.09 0.79 -4.88
N TRP A 27 4.05 1.07 -3.99
CA TRP A 27 3.85 1.07 -2.55
C TRP A 27 2.97 2.24 -2.08
N VAL A 28 3.20 3.44 -2.62
CA VAL A 28 2.36 4.61 -2.34
C VAL A 28 0.93 4.39 -2.85
N ALA A 29 0.78 3.79 -4.03
CA ALA A 29 -0.53 3.44 -4.59
C ALA A 29 -1.23 2.34 -3.78
N ALA A 30 -0.49 1.35 -3.29
CA ALA A 30 -1.02 0.31 -2.41
C ALA A 30 -1.52 0.91 -1.09
N GLY A 31 -0.74 1.80 -0.45
CA GLY A 31 -1.17 2.54 0.74
C GLY A 31 -2.49 3.28 0.50
N TYR A 32 -2.62 4.00 -0.61
CA TYR A 32 -3.88 4.67 -0.96
C TYR A 32 -5.06 3.69 -1.13
N ARG A 33 -4.85 2.55 -1.80
CA ARG A 33 -5.90 1.56 -2.07
C ARG A 33 -6.32 0.77 -0.85
N PHE A 34 -5.40 0.52 0.07
CA PHE A 34 -5.62 -0.36 1.23
C PHE A 34 -6.02 0.42 2.49
N SER A 35 -5.65 1.69 2.61
CA SER A 35 -6.08 2.53 3.73
C SER A 35 -7.56 2.92 3.61
N LYS A 36 -8.24 2.90 4.75
CA LYS A 36 -9.60 3.43 4.92
C LYS A 36 -9.63 4.92 4.64
N GLN A 37 -10.67 5.38 3.94
CA GLN A 37 -10.81 6.77 3.55
C GLN A 37 -12.12 7.34 4.08
N GLN A 38 -12.04 8.47 4.78
CA GLN A 38 -13.21 9.16 5.33
C GLN A 38 -14.26 9.49 4.26
N ALA A 39 -13.81 9.91 3.06
CA ALA A 39 -14.68 10.18 1.92
C ALA A 39 -15.44 8.94 1.41
N LEU A 40 -14.96 7.74 1.76
CA LEU A 40 -15.56 6.46 1.40
C LEU A 40 -16.27 5.81 2.60
N LYS A 41 -16.76 6.60 3.56
CA LYS A 41 -17.39 6.11 4.79
C LYS A 41 -16.50 5.11 5.54
N ASP A 42 -15.21 5.42 5.62
CA ASP A 42 -14.18 4.61 6.26
C ASP A 42 -13.95 3.22 5.64
N TYR A 43 -14.38 3.01 4.38
CA TYR A 43 -13.95 1.88 3.57
C TYR A 43 -12.64 2.18 2.83
N SER A 44 -11.86 1.14 2.56
CA SER A 44 -10.73 1.23 1.64
C SER A 44 -11.22 1.12 0.18
N PRO A 45 -10.56 1.80 -0.79
CA PRO A 45 -10.87 1.59 -2.20
C PRO A 45 -10.80 0.12 -2.62
N TYR A 46 -9.86 -0.66 -2.05
CA TYR A 46 -9.73 -2.08 -2.32
C TYR A 46 -10.96 -2.87 -1.85
N TYR A 47 -11.45 -2.62 -0.64
CA TYR A 47 -12.65 -3.28 -0.12
C TYR A 47 -13.87 -3.02 -1.01
N LEU A 48 -14.05 -1.79 -1.49
CA LEU A 48 -15.17 -1.45 -2.36
C LEU A 48 -15.13 -2.17 -3.72
N VAL A 49 -13.94 -2.49 -4.24
CA VAL A 49 -13.79 -3.17 -5.52
C VAL A 49 -13.87 -4.69 -5.37
N PHE A 50 -13.27 -5.25 -4.33
CA PHE A 50 -13.09 -6.70 -4.19
C PHE A 50 -13.94 -7.35 -3.09
N GLY A 51 -14.65 -6.56 -2.28
CA GLY A 51 -15.53 -7.04 -1.20
C GLY A 51 -14.80 -7.70 -0.02
N LYS A 52 -13.47 -7.58 0.05
CA LYS A 52 -12.63 -8.17 1.11
C LYS A 52 -11.47 -7.24 1.47
N GLU A 53 -10.96 -7.39 2.70
CA GLU A 53 -9.77 -6.67 3.12
C GLU A 53 -8.51 -7.22 2.41
N PRO A 54 -7.52 -6.35 2.11
CA PRO A 54 -6.25 -6.79 1.55
C PRO A 54 -5.48 -7.64 2.57
N VAL A 55 -4.88 -8.74 2.11
CA VAL A 55 -3.97 -9.58 2.93
C VAL A 55 -2.55 -9.22 2.56
N LEU A 56 -1.80 -8.65 3.50
CA LEU A 56 -0.41 -8.28 3.32
C LEU A 56 0.51 -9.38 3.86
N PRO A 57 1.77 -9.47 3.37
CA PRO A 57 2.75 -10.42 3.93
C PRO A 57 2.97 -10.28 5.44
N VAL A 58 2.79 -9.07 5.99
CA VAL A 58 2.85 -8.81 7.43
C VAL A 58 1.69 -9.40 8.22
N ASP A 59 0.56 -9.66 7.55
CA ASP A 59 -0.63 -10.29 8.14
C ASP A 59 -0.51 -11.82 8.12
N ALA A 60 0.50 -12.37 7.42
CA ALA A 60 0.74 -13.80 7.41
C ALA A 60 1.35 -14.25 8.75
N PRO A 61 0.84 -15.33 9.37
CA PRO A 61 1.47 -15.90 10.56
C PRO A 61 2.93 -16.26 10.24
N LEU A 62 3.85 -15.88 11.13
CA LEU A 62 5.32 -16.06 10.99
C LEU A 62 5.75 -17.49 10.60
N ILE A 63 4.89 -18.46 10.85
CA ILE A 63 5.04 -19.88 10.53
C ILE A 63 5.11 -20.13 9.00
N MET A 64 4.50 -19.26 8.18
CA MET A 64 4.44 -19.44 6.71
C MET A 64 5.68 -18.90 5.97
N VAL A 65 6.51 -18.06 6.62
CA VAL A 65 7.65 -17.41 5.95
C VAL A 65 8.88 -18.34 5.87
N HIS A 66 8.92 -19.42 6.68
CA HIS A 66 9.98 -20.44 6.63
C HIS A 66 9.60 -21.72 5.86
N GLY A 67 8.41 -21.77 5.26
CA GLY A 67 7.84 -22.98 4.65
C GLY A 67 7.75 -22.93 3.13
N ARG A 68 8.87 -22.76 2.43
CA ARG A 68 8.97 -23.23 1.04
C ARG A 68 10.32 -23.91 0.80
N LYS A 69 10.41 -25.16 1.26
CA LYS A 69 11.23 -26.17 0.60
C LYS A 69 10.28 -27.29 0.16
N GLU A 70 10.51 -27.69 -1.09
CA GLU A 70 9.90 -28.81 -1.85
C GLU A 70 8.60 -28.47 -2.60
#